data_AF-A0AAV3J1B6-F1
#
_entry.id   AF-A0AAV3J1B6-F1
#
_cell.length_a   1.000
_cell.length_b   1.000
_cell.length_c   1.000
_cell.angle_alpha   90.00
_cell.angle_beta   90.00
_cell.angle_gamma   90.00
#
_symmetry.space_group_name_H-M   'P 1'
#
loop_
_entity.id
_entity.type
_entity.pdbx_description
1 polymer ?
#
loop_
_entity_poly.entity_id
_entity_poly.type
_entity_poly.pdbx_seq_one_letter_code
_entity_poly.pdbx_strand_id
1 'polypeptide(L)'
;MNIIDATEIVEKMNNQKINYDRVLHKMIQSWEKEKVRPRILIHSCCAPCSTYTLEFLTQHADVTIFFSNSNIHPESEYQRRVLVQEKFIHDFNTATGNQVDLIIDDYKPNEFIQLMQQKELIAEPEGGKRCTACFNMRLDLAAKEALERGFDYFGSALTISPKKNSQLINQIGMDIQKIYNTHYLTSDFKKNSGYQRSIEMCKEYDVYRQCYCGCVFAAKQQGCDLKIINKEAKAFVKEYQKQPTEA
;
A
#
# COMPACT_ATOMS: atom_id res chain seq x y z
N MET A 1 -19.84 4.99 17.49
CA MET A 1 -18.79 3.99 17.27
C MET A 1 -17.52 4.57 17.85
N ASN A 2 -16.85 3.91 18.80
CA ASN A 2 -15.60 4.47 19.33
C ASN A 2 -14.49 4.15 18.33
N ILE A 3 -14.26 5.05 17.39
CA ILE A 3 -13.07 4.98 16.55
C ILE A 3 -11.87 5.27 17.46
N ILE A 4 -10.91 4.35 17.46
CA ILE A 4 -9.74 4.41 18.33
C ILE A 4 -8.62 5.08 17.57
N ASP A 5 -8.09 6.16 18.12
CA ASP A 5 -6.87 6.78 17.60
C ASP A 5 -5.64 6.02 18.10
N ALA A 6 -4.80 5.58 17.16
CA ALA A 6 -3.55 4.90 17.48
C ALA A 6 -2.61 5.76 18.36
N THR A 7 -2.71 7.10 18.28
CA THR A 7 -1.94 8.05 19.09
C THR A 7 -2.16 7.81 20.59
N GLU A 8 -3.39 7.55 21.02
CA GLU A 8 -3.72 7.29 22.44
C GLU A 8 -3.04 6.05 23.00
N ILE A 9 -2.68 5.10 22.12
CA ILE A 9 -1.96 3.87 22.46
C ILE A 9 -0.45 4.14 22.43
N VAL A 10 0.02 4.87 21.42
CA VAL A 10 1.44 5.18 21.19
C VAL A 10 1.99 6.10 22.28
N GLU A 11 1.26 7.13 22.70
CA GLU A 11 1.69 8.06 23.75
C GLU A 11 1.93 7.37 25.10
N LYS A 12 1.28 6.22 25.33
CA LYS A 12 1.50 5.39 26.54
C LYS A 12 2.76 4.53 26.46
N MET A 13 3.43 4.47 25.30
CA MET A 13 4.65 3.72 25.05
C MET A 13 5.89 4.64 25.08
N ASN A 14 6.23 5.16 26.26
CA ASN A 14 7.38 6.08 26.40
C ASN A 14 8.76 5.41 26.15
N ASN A 15 9.65 6.11 25.45
CA ASN A 15 11.10 5.85 25.31
C ASN A 15 11.54 4.51 24.68
N GLN A 16 10.70 3.88 23.85
CA GLN A 16 11.07 2.65 23.15
C GLN A 16 10.64 2.68 21.69
N LYS A 17 11.33 1.93 20.84
CA LYS A 17 10.92 1.70 19.45
C LYS A 17 9.51 1.11 19.44
N ILE A 18 8.56 1.83 18.86
CA ILE A 18 7.14 1.47 18.89
C ILE A 18 6.93 0.15 18.14
N ASN A 19 6.27 -0.80 18.78
CA ASN A 19 5.84 -2.04 18.15
C ASN A 19 4.45 -1.83 17.53
N TYR A 20 4.41 -1.33 16.30
CA TYR A 20 3.16 -1.05 15.58
C TYR A 20 2.30 -2.29 15.32
N ASP A 21 2.89 -3.49 15.29
CA ASP A 21 2.12 -4.74 15.26
C ASP A 21 1.28 -4.90 16.54
N ARG A 22 1.87 -4.62 17.72
CA ARG A 22 1.12 -4.64 18.99
C ARG A 22 0.06 -3.53 19.06
N VAL A 23 0.32 -2.37 18.46
CA VAL A 23 -0.67 -1.28 18.41
C VAL A 23 -1.88 -1.71 17.58
N LEU A 24 -1.64 -2.26 16.39
CA LEU A 24 -2.69 -2.80 15.51
C LEU A 24 -3.54 -3.87 16.21
N HIS A 25 -2.92 -4.83 16.89
CA HIS A 25 -3.66 -5.87 17.62
C HIS A 25 -4.51 -5.30 18.76
N LYS A 26 -4.07 -4.24 19.43
CA LYS A 26 -4.88 -3.56 20.46
C LYS A 26 -6.09 -2.86 19.85
N MET A 27 -5.94 -2.24 18.68
CA MET A 27 -7.06 -1.65 17.93
C MET A 27 -8.08 -2.74 17.55
N ILE A 28 -7.60 -3.84 16.97
CA ILE A 28 -8.42 -5.01 16.60
C ILE A 28 -9.19 -5.57 17.80
N GLN A 29 -8.51 -5.82 18.93
CA GLN A 29 -9.16 -6.34 20.14
C GLN A 29 -10.32 -5.47 20.61
N SER A 30 -10.20 -4.14 20.44
CA SER A 30 -11.25 -3.23 20.83
C SER A 30 -12.40 -3.21 19.82
N TRP A 31 -12.13 -3.29 18.52
CA TRP A 31 -13.16 -3.46 17.50
C TRP A 31 -13.96 -4.75 17.72
N GLU A 32 -13.28 -5.86 18.01
CA GLU A 32 -13.90 -7.15 18.32
C GLU A 32 -14.75 -7.09 19.59
N LYS A 33 -14.24 -6.43 20.65
CA LYS A 33 -14.99 -6.22 21.90
C LYS A 33 -16.25 -5.40 21.68
N GLU A 34 -16.18 -4.38 20.82
CA GLU A 34 -17.32 -3.53 20.46
C GLU A 34 -18.21 -4.15 19.37
N LYS A 35 -17.82 -5.30 18.81
CA LYS A 35 -18.49 -6.00 17.69
C LYS A 35 -18.66 -5.10 16.46
N VAL A 36 -17.62 -4.34 16.17
CA VAL A 36 -17.55 -3.37 15.06
C VAL A 36 -16.57 -3.88 14.02
N ARG A 37 -16.93 -3.73 12.74
CA ARG A 37 -16.01 -3.89 11.61
C ARG A 37 -15.78 -2.52 10.99
N PRO A 38 -14.61 -1.90 11.21
CA PRO A 38 -14.35 -0.58 10.62
C PRO A 38 -14.14 -0.69 9.12
N ARG A 39 -14.44 0.38 8.40
CA ARG A 39 -14.11 0.56 6.98
C ARG A 39 -12.70 1.11 6.88
N ILE A 40 -11.80 0.35 6.26
CA ILE A 40 -10.37 0.69 6.17
C ILE A 40 -9.94 0.84 4.72
N LEU A 41 -9.38 2.01 4.39
CA LEU A 41 -8.72 2.25 3.10
C LEU A 41 -7.22 1.94 3.21
N ILE A 42 -6.73 0.94 2.47
CA ILE A 42 -5.32 0.57 2.46
C ILE A 42 -4.67 1.00 1.16
N HIS A 43 -3.72 1.93 1.25
CA HIS A 43 -2.84 2.25 0.13
C HIS A 43 -2.02 1.01 -0.28
N SER A 44 -2.06 0.66 -1.57
CA SER A 44 -1.19 -0.32 -2.22
C SER A 44 -0.57 0.29 -3.48
N CYS A 45 0.58 -0.24 -3.90
CA CYS A 45 1.20 0.13 -5.17
C CYS A 45 1.51 -1.08 -6.08
N CYS A 46 1.08 -2.27 -5.66
CA CYS A 46 1.24 -3.55 -6.36
C CYS A 46 0.58 -4.68 -5.55
N ALA A 47 0.05 -5.69 -6.23
CA ALA A 47 -0.60 -6.84 -5.59
C ALA A 47 0.24 -7.58 -4.52
N PRO A 48 1.57 -7.78 -4.68
CA PRO A 48 2.36 -8.41 -3.61
C PRO A 48 2.25 -7.68 -2.27
N CYS A 49 2.07 -6.35 -2.27
CA CYS A 49 1.91 -5.60 -1.04
C CYS A 49 0.57 -5.90 -0.37
N SER A 50 -0.51 -6.06 -1.14
CA SER A 50 -1.84 -6.31 -0.58
C SER A 50 -2.08 -7.75 -0.16
N THR A 51 -1.30 -8.73 -0.63
CA THR A 51 -1.50 -10.18 -0.36
C THR A 51 -1.82 -10.53 1.10
N TYR A 52 -0.80 -10.69 1.95
CA TYR A 52 -0.98 -11.02 3.36
C TYR A 52 -1.77 -9.92 4.10
N THR A 53 -1.63 -8.66 3.68
CA THR A 53 -2.39 -7.56 4.27
C THR A 53 -3.90 -7.78 4.17
N LEU A 54 -4.41 -8.23 3.03
CA LEU A 54 -5.83 -8.57 2.86
C LEU A 54 -6.19 -9.83 3.64
N GLU A 55 -5.40 -10.91 3.52
CA GLU A 55 -5.63 -12.16 4.26
C GLU A 55 -5.78 -11.92 5.77
N PHE A 56 -4.97 -11.03 6.33
CA PHE A 56 -5.01 -10.65 7.74
C PHE A 56 -6.16 -9.70 8.07
N LEU A 57 -6.27 -8.55 7.37
CA LEU A 57 -7.20 -7.49 7.77
C LEU A 57 -8.67 -7.82 7.54
N THR A 58 -9.01 -8.59 6.50
CA THR A 58 -10.43 -8.89 6.20
C THR A 58 -11.08 -9.77 7.28
N GLN A 59 -10.28 -10.43 8.13
CA GLN A 59 -10.78 -11.14 9.30
C GLN A 59 -11.43 -10.19 10.32
N HIS A 60 -10.98 -8.93 10.38
CA HIS A 60 -11.35 -7.98 11.45
C HIS A 60 -12.05 -6.71 10.94
N ALA A 61 -11.96 -6.39 9.64
CA ALA A 61 -12.42 -5.12 9.08
C ALA A 61 -12.91 -5.26 7.63
N ASP A 62 -13.66 -4.27 7.16
CA ASP A 62 -14.09 -4.16 5.78
C ASP A 62 -13.05 -3.32 5.02
N VAL A 63 -12.37 -3.94 4.06
CA VAL A 63 -11.14 -3.40 3.48
C VAL A 63 -11.36 -2.98 2.03
N THR A 64 -10.93 -1.77 1.70
CA THR A 64 -10.81 -1.29 0.31
C THR A 64 -9.34 -1.03 0.02
N ILE A 65 -8.85 -1.50 -1.13
CA ILE A 65 -7.52 -1.16 -1.62
C ILE A 65 -7.59 0.16 -2.39
N PHE A 66 -6.72 1.10 -2.04
CA PHE A 66 -6.43 2.29 -2.83
C PHE A 66 -5.12 2.10 -3.58
N PHE A 67 -5.19 1.83 -4.88
CA PHE A 67 -4.02 1.71 -5.72
C PHE A 67 -3.54 3.10 -6.14
N SER A 68 -2.46 3.58 -5.51
CA SER A 68 -1.86 4.89 -5.84
C SER A 68 -0.35 4.81 -5.88
N ASN A 69 0.23 5.06 -7.06
CA ASN A 69 1.66 5.24 -7.21
C ASN A 69 2.03 5.85 -8.57
N SER A 70 1.93 7.18 -8.67
CA SER A 70 2.35 7.94 -9.85
C SER A 70 3.85 7.86 -10.18
N ASN A 71 4.67 7.33 -9.27
CA ASN A 71 6.11 7.16 -9.50
C ASN A 71 6.44 5.86 -10.26
N ILE A 72 5.48 4.96 -10.52
CA ILE A 72 5.76 3.77 -11.33
C ILE A 72 6.12 4.20 -12.74
N HIS A 73 7.30 3.78 -13.22
CA HIS A 73 7.77 4.06 -14.56
C HIS A 73 8.47 2.82 -15.12
N PRO A 74 8.17 2.38 -16.36
CA PRO A 74 7.33 3.04 -17.37
C PRO A 74 5.82 2.95 -17.08
N GLU A 75 5.02 3.71 -17.83
CA GLU A 75 3.55 3.69 -17.73
C GLU A 75 2.97 2.28 -17.94
N SER A 76 3.52 1.50 -18.87
CA SER A 76 3.07 0.12 -19.08
C SER A 76 3.24 -0.74 -17.83
N GLU A 77 4.27 -0.48 -17.00
CA GLU A 77 4.44 -1.17 -15.72
C GLU A 77 3.40 -0.72 -14.70
N TYR A 78 3.00 0.55 -14.71
CA TYR A 78 1.87 1.02 -13.88
C TYR A 78 0.61 0.25 -14.26
N GLN A 79 0.28 0.19 -15.55
CA GLN A 79 -0.88 -0.54 -16.06
C GLN A 79 -0.82 -2.02 -15.71
N ARG A 80 0.33 -2.69 -15.92
CA ARG A 80 0.51 -4.10 -15.52
C ARG A 80 0.21 -4.29 -14.03
N ARG A 81 0.73 -3.44 -13.15
CA ARG A 81 0.51 -3.57 -11.70
C ARG A 81 -0.93 -3.31 -11.28
N VAL A 82 -1.65 -2.42 -11.96
CA VAL A 82 -3.09 -2.21 -11.77
C VAL A 82 -3.86 -3.49 -12.11
N LEU A 83 -3.66 -4.03 -13.33
CA LEU A 83 -4.36 -5.25 -13.77
C LEU A 83 -4.06 -6.46 -12.87
N VAL A 84 -2.81 -6.59 -12.41
CA VAL A 84 -2.43 -7.65 -11.46
C VAL A 84 -3.08 -7.44 -10.10
N GLN A 85 -3.24 -6.19 -9.63
CA GLN A 85 -3.95 -5.87 -8.39
C GLN A 85 -5.45 -6.18 -8.50
N GLU A 86 -6.08 -5.80 -9.61
CA GLU A 86 -7.48 -6.12 -9.94
C GLU A 86 -7.71 -7.63 -9.94
N LYS A 87 -6.91 -8.37 -10.71
CA LYS A 87 -7.01 -9.83 -10.79
C LYS A 87 -6.84 -10.48 -9.41
N PHE A 88 -5.82 -10.07 -8.65
CA PHE A 88 -5.58 -10.63 -7.32
C PHE A 88 -6.77 -10.40 -6.38
N ILE A 89 -7.35 -9.20 -6.36
CA ILE A 89 -8.52 -8.89 -5.52
C ILE A 89 -9.72 -9.75 -5.94
N HIS A 90 -9.98 -9.87 -7.24
CA HIS A 90 -11.05 -10.72 -7.77
C HIS A 90 -10.87 -12.19 -7.35
N ASP A 91 -9.70 -12.77 -7.59
CA ASP A 91 -9.40 -14.17 -7.23
C ASP A 91 -9.49 -14.38 -5.71
N PHE A 92 -8.95 -13.43 -4.93
CA PHE A 92 -8.97 -13.48 -3.47
C PHE A 92 -10.41 -13.45 -2.94
N ASN A 93 -11.25 -12.54 -3.43
CA ASN A 93 -12.67 -12.47 -3.06
C ASN A 93 -13.40 -13.76 -3.43
N THR A 94 -13.15 -14.29 -4.62
CA THR A 94 -13.76 -15.55 -5.09
C THR A 94 -13.36 -16.74 -4.22
N ALA A 95 -12.08 -16.85 -3.86
CA ALA A 95 -11.55 -17.95 -3.08
C ALA A 95 -11.97 -17.90 -1.59
N THR A 96 -12.18 -16.70 -1.05
CA THR A 96 -12.38 -16.50 0.40
C THR A 96 -13.80 -16.09 0.78
N GLY A 97 -14.63 -15.69 -0.19
CA GLY A 97 -15.95 -15.09 0.06
C GLY A 97 -15.90 -13.66 0.60
N ASN A 98 -14.72 -13.02 0.62
CA ASN A 98 -14.56 -11.62 1.00
C ASN A 98 -15.10 -10.66 -0.07
N GLN A 99 -15.32 -9.41 0.32
CA GLN A 99 -15.76 -8.32 -0.56
C GLN A 99 -14.77 -7.15 -0.45
N VAL A 100 -13.56 -7.35 -0.94
CA VAL A 100 -12.55 -6.28 -1.02
C VAL A 100 -12.80 -5.46 -2.27
N ASP A 101 -12.98 -4.15 -2.10
CA ASP A 101 -13.09 -3.19 -3.20
C ASP A 101 -11.71 -2.67 -3.64
N LEU A 102 -11.66 -2.15 -4.87
CA LEU A 102 -10.48 -1.48 -5.42
C LEU A 102 -10.84 -0.08 -5.92
N ILE A 103 -10.09 0.91 -5.48
CA ILE A 103 -10.09 2.28 -5.99
C ILE A 103 -8.72 2.53 -6.63
N ILE A 104 -8.72 3.04 -7.86
CA ILE A 104 -7.49 3.34 -8.61
C ILE A 104 -7.35 4.86 -8.70
N ASP A 105 -6.22 5.35 -8.20
CA ASP A 105 -5.85 6.76 -8.28
C ASP A 105 -5.38 7.15 -9.68
N ASP A 106 -5.49 8.43 -10.00
CA ASP A 106 -5.01 8.98 -11.26
C ASP A 106 -3.49 8.81 -11.40
N TYR A 107 -3.04 8.32 -12.55
CA TYR A 107 -1.62 8.22 -12.86
C TYR A 107 -1.04 9.58 -13.26
N LYS A 108 -0.42 10.29 -12.30
CA LYS A 108 0.13 11.65 -12.48
C LYS A 108 1.66 11.71 -12.31
N PRO A 109 2.46 11.06 -13.19
CA PRO A 109 3.90 10.96 -13.03
C PRO A 109 4.63 12.30 -13.05
N ASN A 110 4.09 13.29 -13.78
CA ASN A 110 4.66 14.64 -13.86
C ASN A 110 4.65 15.35 -12.50
N GLU A 111 3.58 15.21 -11.72
CA GLU A 111 3.49 15.81 -10.38
C GLU A 111 4.55 15.24 -9.45
N PHE A 112 4.78 13.92 -9.51
CA PHE A 112 5.85 13.29 -8.74
C PHE A 112 7.23 13.85 -9.13
N ILE A 113 7.54 13.96 -10.42
CA ILE A 113 8.83 14.49 -10.88
C ILE A 113 9.01 15.95 -10.46
N GLN A 114 7.99 16.78 -10.62
CA GLN A 114 8.01 18.18 -10.19
C GLN A 114 8.25 18.31 -8.69
N LEU A 115 7.58 17.50 -7.87
CA LEU A 115 7.79 17.47 -6.42
C LEU A 115 9.24 17.10 -6.07
N MET A 116 9.84 16.13 -6.77
CA MET A 116 11.23 15.73 -6.53
C MET A 116 12.22 16.82 -6.96
N GLN A 117 11.92 17.59 -8.02
CA GLN A 117 12.72 18.73 -8.46
C GLN A 117 12.64 19.88 -7.46
N GLN A 118 11.43 20.30 -7.09
CA GLN A 118 11.18 21.41 -6.17
C GLN A 118 11.81 21.18 -4.79
N LYS A 119 11.87 19.93 -4.33
CA LYS A 119 12.51 19.55 -3.08
C LYS A 119 14.01 19.21 -3.23
N GLU A 120 14.56 19.30 -4.44
CA GLU A 120 15.96 18.98 -4.75
C GLU A 120 16.35 17.51 -4.39
N LEU A 121 15.41 16.57 -4.52
CA LEU A 121 15.56 15.17 -4.08
C LEU A 121 15.91 14.19 -5.21
N ILE A 122 16.16 14.66 -6.43
CA ILE A 122 16.48 13.79 -7.57
C ILE A 122 17.72 12.93 -7.31
N ALA A 123 18.77 13.52 -6.73
CA ALA A 123 20.06 12.87 -6.52
C ALA A 123 20.08 11.94 -5.29
N GLU A 124 19.08 12.01 -4.42
CA GLU A 124 19.02 11.20 -3.20
C GLU A 124 19.04 9.70 -3.52
N PRO A 125 19.65 8.86 -2.66
CA PRO A 125 19.63 7.41 -2.84
C PRO A 125 18.23 6.83 -2.56
N GLU A 126 17.95 5.63 -3.08
CA GLU A 126 16.81 4.86 -2.59
C GLU A 126 16.94 4.58 -1.08
N GLY A 127 15.82 4.71 -0.36
CA GLY A 127 15.79 4.67 1.10
C GLY A 127 16.10 6.02 1.76
N GLY A 128 16.62 7.00 1.02
CA GLY A 128 16.88 8.36 1.49
C GLY A 128 15.66 9.28 1.46
N LYS A 129 15.90 10.60 1.48
CA LYS A 129 14.86 11.63 1.64
C LYS A 129 13.83 11.61 0.51
N ARG A 130 14.23 11.20 -0.71
CA ARG A 130 13.32 10.97 -1.83
C ARG A 130 12.23 9.95 -1.51
N CYS A 131 12.58 8.85 -0.85
CA CYS A 131 11.59 7.84 -0.45
C CYS A 131 10.67 8.40 0.63
N THR A 132 11.19 9.18 1.59
CA THR A 132 10.36 9.89 2.58
C THR A 132 9.33 10.79 1.92
N ALA A 133 9.73 11.63 0.95
CA ALA A 133 8.80 12.50 0.22
C ALA A 133 7.76 11.71 -0.58
N CYS A 134 8.18 10.59 -1.18
CA CYS A 134 7.29 9.68 -1.89
C CYS A 134 6.22 9.04 -0.95
N PHE A 135 6.61 8.61 0.26
CA PHE A 135 5.67 8.06 1.23
C PHE A 135 4.68 9.13 1.72
N ASN A 136 5.16 10.35 2.00
CA ASN A 136 4.30 11.48 2.37
C ASN A 136 3.24 11.74 1.30
N MET A 137 3.64 11.88 0.03
CA MET A 137 2.70 12.11 -1.07
C MET A 137 1.61 11.02 -1.15
N ARG A 138 2.00 9.75 -1.06
CA ARG A 138 1.05 8.63 -1.20
C ARG A 138 0.11 8.49 0.00
N LEU A 139 0.61 8.72 1.21
CA LEU A 139 -0.22 8.70 2.41
C LEU A 139 -1.14 9.91 2.50
N ASP A 140 -0.71 11.07 1.98
CA ASP A 140 -1.56 12.26 1.88
C ASP A 140 -2.74 12.03 0.93
N LEU A 141 -2.49 11.43 -0.24
CA LEU A 141 -3.53 11.02 -1.18
C LEU A 141 -4.49 10.00 -0.56
N ALA A 142 -3.95 8.99 0.14
CA ALA A 142 -4.78 8.00 0.83
C ALA A 142 -5.65 8.61 1.94
N ALA A 143 -5.13 9.58 2.70
CA ALA A 143 -5.88 10.27 3.74
C ALA A 143 -7.01 11.15 3.16
N LYS A 144 -6.74 11.85 2.05
CA LYS A 144 -7.75 12.62 1.31
C LYS A 144 -8.87 11.71 0.82
N GLU A 145 -8.52 10.62 0.13
CA GLU A 145 -9.50 9.66 -0.40
C GLU A 145 -10.33 9.02 0.73
N ALA A 146 -9.68 8.69 1.86
CA ALA A 146 -10.35 8.14 3.03
C ALA A 146 -11.38 9.12 3.62
N LEU A 147 -11.00 10.39 3.77
CA LEU A 147 -11.87 11.45 4.26
C LEU A 147 -13.07 11.68 3.32
N GLU A 148 -12.81 11.81 2.02
CA GLU A 148 -13.83 12.09 1.01
C GLU A 148 -14.90 10.99 0.92
N ARG A 149 -14.52 9.73 1.18
CA ARG A 149 -15.42 8.56 1.11
C ARG A 149 -15.90 8.04 2.48
N GLY A 150 -15.52 8.72 3.55
CA GLY A 150 -15.93 8.38 4.92
C GLY A 150 -15.43 7.00 5.37
N PHE A 151 -14.15 6.70 5.17
CA PHE A 151 -13.49 5.57 5.79
C PHE A 151 -13.12 5.90 7.24
N ASP A 152 -13.20 4.91 8.14
CA ASP A 152 -12.82 5.10 9.55
C ASP A 152 -11.30 5.23 9.70
N TYR A 153 -10.56 4.47 8.87
CA TYR A 153 -9.12 4.46 8.87
C TYR A 153 -8.52 4.49 7.46
N PHE A 154 -7.36 5.12 7.33
CA PHE A 154 -6.46 4.94 6.20
C PHE A 154 -5.15 4.28 6.65
N GLY A 155 -4.54 3.45 5.81
CA GLY A 155 -3.29 2.76 6.12
C GLY A 155 -2.47 2.51 4.86
N SER A 156 -1.35 1.78 5.02
CA SER A 156 -0.49 1.45 3.88
C SER A 156 0.05 0.03 3.97
N ALA A 157 -0.16 -0.73 2.89
CA ALA A 157 0.42 -2.05 2.71
C ALA A 157 1.95 -2.01 2.55
N LEU A 158 2.58 -0.84 2.41
CA LEU A 158 4.03 -0.70 2.29
C LEU A 158 4.81 -1.30 3.48
N THR A 159 4.18 -1.44 4.65
CA THR A 159 4.80 -1.97 5.87
C THR A 159 5.11 -3.48 5.77
N ILE A 160 4.56 -4.19 4.79
CA ILE A 160 4.87 -5.61 4.47
C ILE A 160 6.28 -5.81 3.91
N SER A 161 6.84 -4.80 3.24
CA SER A 161 8.11 -4.96 2.53
C SER A 161 9.29 -4.89 3.50
N PRO A 162 10.23 -5.86 3.47
CA PRO A 162 11.43 -5.83 4.32
C PRO A 162 12.35 -4.66 3.96
N LYS A 163 12.28 -4.17 2.71
CA LYS A 163 13.07 -3.03 2.21
C LYS A 163 12.50 -1.66 2.63
N LYS A 164 11.37 -1.60 3.32
CA LYS A 164 10.70 -0.35 3.67
C LYS A 164 10.71 -0.13 5.18
N ASN A 165 11.03 1.09 5.58
CA ASN A 165 11.09 1.47 6.99
C ASN A 165 9.66 1.68 7.52
N SER A 166 9.09 0.65 8.17
CA SER A 166 7.74 0.76 8.75
C SER A 166 7.65 1.79 9.86
N GLN A 167 8.73 2.08 10.59
CA GLN A 167 8.70 3.12 11.62
C GLN A 167 8.46 4.49 10.99
N LEU A 168 9.19 4.80 9.91
CA LEU A 168 9.02 6.03 9.17
C LEU A 168 7.63 6.13 8.52
N ILE A 169 7.15 5.05 7.89
CA ILE A 169 5.83 5.04 7.23
C ILE A 169 4.71 5.30 8.25
N ASN A 170 4.75 4.64 9.41
CA ASN A 170 3.76 4.86 10.44
C ASN A 170 3.85 6.27 11.04
N GLN A 171 5.06 6.79 11.25
CA GLN A 171 5.23 8.17 11.71
C GLN A 171 4.59 9.17 10.74
N ILE A 172 4.87 9.04 9.43
CA ILE A 172 4.27 9.89 8.41
C ILE A 172 2.74 9.81 8.43
N GLY A 173 2.18 8.60 8.51
CA GLY A 173 0.72 8.42 8.57
C GLY A 173 0.09 9.08 9.81
N MET A 174 0.72 8.91 10.98
CA MET A 174 0.29 9.56 12.22
C MET A 174 0.44 11.09 12.19
N ASP A 175 1.39 11.62 11.44
CA ASP A 175 1.50 13.07 11.26
C ASP A 175 0.43 13.60 10.29
N ILE A 176 0.09 12.83 9.25
CA ILE A 176 -0.97 13.16 8.28
C ILE A 176 -2.36 13.13 8.92
N GLN A 177 -2.67 12.19 9.82
CA GLN A 177 -3.98 12.18 10.51
C GLN A 177 -4.23 13.41 11.39
N LYS A 178 -3.19 14.19 11.73
CA LYS A 178 -3.38 15.46 12.46
C LYS A 178 -3.93 16.56 11.55
N ILE A 179 -3.86 16.37 10.24
CA ILE A 179 -4.26 17.33 9.20
C ILE A 179 -5.68 16.99 8.70
N TYR A 180 -5.98 15.71 8.54
CA TYR A 180 -7.26 15.23 8.02
C TYR A 180 -8.12 14.63 9.12
N ASN A 181 -9.44 14.80 9.03
CA ASN A 181 -10.39 14.19 9.98
C ASN A 181 -10.63 12.69 9.66
N THR A 182 -9.55 11.91 9.57
CA THR A 182 -9.52 10.46 9.38
C THR A 182 -8.39 9.88 10.21
N HIS A 183 -8.54 8.66 10.72
CA HIS A 183 -7.53 8.04 11.58
C HIS A 183 -6.55 7.17 10.80
N TYR A 184 -5.30 7.10 11.25
CA TYR A 184 -4.27 6.29 10.62
C TYR A 184 -4.18 4.90 11.26
N LEU A 185 -4.24 3.87 10.41
CA LEU A 185 -4.03 2.48 10.78
C LEU A 185 -2.53 2.18 10.87
N THR A 186 -1.99 2.24 12.08
CA THR A 186 -0.61 1.79 12.29
C THR A 186 -0.46 0.30 12.03
N SER A 187 0.61 -0.12 11.36
CA SER A 187 0.84 -1.53 11.02
C SER A 187 2.31 -1.88 10.84
N ASP A 188 2.67 -3.14 11.05
CA ASP A 188 3.96 -3.70 10.65
C ASP A 188 3.78 -5.08 10.02
N PHE A 189 3.12 -5.15 8.86
CA PHE A 189 2.66 -6.42 8.26
C PHE A 189 3.78 -7.43 7.95
N LYS A 190 5.06 -7.04 7.99
CA LYS A 190 6.18 -8.00 7.89
C LYS A 190 6.40 -8.84 9.16
N LYS A 191 5.84 -8.46 10.30
CA LYS A 191 5.89 -9.24 11.55
C LYS A 191 5.06 -10.53 11.39
N ASN A 192 5.23 -11.45 12.35
CA ASN A 192 4.49 -12.72 12.39
C ASN A 192 4.57 -13.51 11.06
N SER A 193 5.74 -13.48 10.42
CA SER A 193 6.00 -14.12 9.12
C SER A 193 5.15 -13.60 7.95
N GLY A 194 4.52 -12.43 8.08
CA GLY A 194 3.63 -11.90 7.04
C GLY A 194 4.31 -11.66 5.68
N TYR A 195 5.59 -11.25 5.66
CA TYR A 195 6.32 -11.13 4.39
C TYR A 195 6.55 -12.49 3.72
N GLN A 196 6.82 -13.53 4.50
CA GLN A 196 6.97 -14.89 3.99
C GLN A 196 5.64 -15.41 3.44
N ARG A 197 4.54 -15.17 4.16
CA ARG A 197 3.18 -15.49 3.70
C ARG A 197 2.82 -14.75 2.41
N SER A 198 3.22 -13.49 2.28
CA SER A 198 3.07 -12.73 1.02
C SER A 198 3.79 -13.38 -0.17
N ILE A 199 4.97 -13.98 0.04
CA ILE A 199 5.68 -14.72 -1.02
C ILE A 199 4.92 -15.98 -1.41
N GLU A 200 4.39 -16.72 -0.45
CA GLU A 200 3.58 -17.93 -0.67
C GLU A 200 2.31 -17.60 -1.45
N MET A 201 1.55 -16.59 -0.99
CA MET A 201 0.35 -16.12 -1.68
C MET A 201 0.64 -15.65 -3.10
N CYS A 202 1.79 -15.00 -3.34
CA CYS A 202 2.15 -14.63 -4.71
C CYS A 202 2.33 -15.84 -5.63
N LYS A 203 2.72 -17.00 -5.10
CA LYS A 203 2.79 -18.24 -5.89
C LYS A 203 1.41 -18.88 -6.03
N GLU A 204 0.62 -18.88 -4.95
CA GLU A 204 -0.74 -19.45 -4.93
C GLU A 204 -1.67 -18.76 -5.94
N TYR A 205 -1.58 -17.44 -6.05
CA TYR A 205 -2.43 -16.60 -6.90
C TYR A 205 -1.76 -16.14 -8.20
N ASP A 206 -0.58 -16.69 -8.55
CA ASP A 206 0.22 -16.29 -9.71
C ASP A 206 0.42 -14.77 -9.84
N VAL A 207 0.76 -14.13 -8.72
CA VAL A 207 0.93 -12.67 -8.66
C VAL A 207 2.29 -12.27 -9.18
N TYR A 208 2.31 -11.41 -10.20
CA TYR A 208 3.52 -10.78 -10.71
C TYR A 208 4.29 -10.04 -9.59
N ARG A 209 5.57 -10.40 -9.41
CA ARG A 209 6.50 -9.74 -8.49
C ARG A 209 7.54 -8.93 -9.23
N GLN A 210 7.42 -7.62 -9.14
CA GLN A 210 8.33 -6.63 -9.69
C GLN A 210 9.75 -6.69 -9.09
N CYS A 211 10.75 -6.37 -9.91
CA CYS A 211 12.16 -6.33 -9.49
C CYS A 211 12.58 -5.01 -8.80
N TYR A 212 11.75 -3.98 -8.83
CA TYR A 212 12.04 -2.63 -8.33
C TYR A 212 10.77 -1.93 -7.81
N CYS A 213 10.93 -0.83 -7.06
CA CYS A 213 9.81 -0.15 -6.41
C CYS A 213 8.88 0.63 -7.37
N GLY A 214 9.21 0.71 -8.65
CA GLY A 214 8.49 1.50 -9.67
C GLY A 214 9.21 2.81 -10.01
N CYS A 215 9.99 3.37 -9.09
CA CYS A 215 10.67 4.64 -9.28
C CYS A 215 11.77 4.59 -10.34
N VAL A 216 11.74 5.51 -11.32
CA VAL A 216 12.78 5.61 -12.36
C VAL A 216 14.18 5.81 -11.78
N PHE A 217 14.28 6.58 -10.69
CA PHE A 217 15.57 6.84 -10.05
C PHE A 217 16.11 5.60 -9.33
N ALA A 218 15.24 4.83 -8.68
CA ALA A 218 15.62 3.56 -8.07
C ALA A 218 16.01 2.52 -9.13
N ALA A 219 15.23 2.43 -10.22
CA ALA A 219 15.53 1.53 -11.33
C ALA A 219 16.93 1.78 -11.91
N LYS A 220 17.29 3.05 -12.13
CA LYS A 220 18.64 3.44 -12.59
C LYS A 220 19.74 3.04 -11.60
N GLN A 221 19.53 3.31 -10.30
CA GLN A 221 20.50 2.95 -9.26
C GLN A 221 20.69 1.43 -9.11
N GLN A 222 19.63 0.65 -9.34
CA GLN A 222 19.65 -0.82 -9.28
C GLN A 222 20.11 -1.49 -10.60
N GLY A 223 20.35 -0.72 -11.65
CA GLY A 223 20.71 -1.27 -12.97
C GLY A 223 19.57 -2.02 -13.66
N CYS A 224 18.32 -1.69 -13.36
CA CYS A 224 17.17 -2.33 -14.00
C CYS A 224 17.10 -1.97 -15.49
N ASP A 225 16.88 -2.97 -16.36
CA ASP A 225 16.63 -2.73 -17.78
C ASP A 225 15.16 -2.32 -18.00
N LEU A 226 14.94 -1.00 -17.99
CA LEU A 226 13.62 -0.43 -18.23
C LEU A 226 13.06 -0.74 -19.63
N LYS A 227 13.90 -1.07 -20.63
CA LYS A 227 13.42 -1.45 -21.96
C LYS A 227 12.79 -2.84 -21.93
N ILE A 228 13.43 -3.78 -21.25
CA ILE A 228 12.88 -5.14 -21.04
C ILE A 228 11.60 -5.05 -20.23
N ILE A 229 11.60 -4.32 -19.10
CA ILE A 229 10.41 -4.12 -18.26
C ILE A 229 9.24 -3.54 -19.08
N ASN A 230 9.51 -2.52 -19.90
CA ASN A 230 8.50 -1.91 -20.78
C ASN A 230 7.94 -2.93 -21.79
N LYS A 231 8.82 -3.71 -22.43
CA LYS A 231 8.43 -4.72 -23.43
C LYS A 231 7.54 -5.80 -22.81
N GLU A 232 7.96 -6.36 -21.68
CA GLU A 232 7.21 -7.41 -20.96
C GLU A 232 5.87 -6.88 -20.45
N ALA A 233 5.86 -5.68 -19.85
CA ALA A 233 4.64 -5.09 -19.34
C ALA A 233 3.64 -4.81 -20.47
N LYS A 234 4.09 -4.30 -21.63
CA LYS A 234 3.23 -4.13 -22.81
C LYS A 234 2.69 -5.44 -23.34
N ALA A 235 3.50 -6.49 -23.38
CA ALA A 235 3.06 -7.82 -23.81
C ALA A 235 1.96 -8.35 -22.88
N PHE A 236 2.18 -8.26 -21.57
CA PHE A 236 1.20 -8.65 -20.56
C PHE A 236 -0.11 -7.88 -20.69
N VAL A 237 -0.06 -6.54 -20.75
CA VAL A 237 -1.27 -5.69 -20.86
C VAL A 237 -2.05 -6.05 -22.13
N LYS A 238 -1.36 -6.27 -23.25
CA LYS A 238 -1.98 -6.66 -24.52
C LYS A 238 -2.63 -8.04 -24.46
N GLU A 239 -2.04 -9.00 -23.74
CA GLU A 239 -2.64 -10.32 -23.55
C GLU A 239 -3.85 -10.27 -22.63
N TYR A 240 -3.75 -9.54 -21.51
CA TYR A 240 -4.83 -9.39 -20.55
C TYR A 240 -6.08 -8.76 -21.21
N GLN A 241 -5.90 -7.73 -22.03
CA GLN A 241 -7.00 -7.06 -22.76
C GLN A 241 -7.67 -7.94 -23.83
N LYS A 242 -7.07 -9.06 -24.23
CA LYS A 242 -7.69 -10.01 -25.17
C LYS A 242 -8.54 -11.06 -24.46
N GLN A 243 -8.42 -11.20 -23.15
CA GLN A 243 -9.26 -12.11 -22.40
C GLN A 243 -10.69 -11.58 -22.47
N PRO A 244 -11.69 -12.43 -22.77
CA PRO A 244 -13.08 -12.00 -22.70
C PRO A 244 -13.34 -11.50 -21.29
N THR A 245 -13.87 -10.29 -21.16
CA THR A 245 -14.44 -9.83 -19.89
C THR A 245 -15.54 -10.81 -19.54
N GLU A 246 -15.30 -11.68 -18.56
CA GLU A 246 -16.35 -12.48 -17.95
C GLU A 246 -17.36 -11.50 -17.36
N ALA A 247 -18.54 -11.49 -17.97
CA ALA A 247 -19.68 -10.63 -17.64
C ALA A 247 -20.54 -11.27 -16.55
#